data_AF-A0A2W6X354-F1
#
_entry.id   AF-A0A2W6X354-F1
#
_cell.length_a   1.000
_cell.length_b   1.000
_cell.length_c   1.000
_cell.angle_alpha   90.00
_cell.angle_beta   90.00
_cell.angle_gamma   90.00
#
_symmetry.space_group_name_H-M   'P 1'
#
loop_
_entity.id
_entity.type
_entity.pdbx_description
1 polymer ?
#
loop_
_entity_poly.entity_id
_entity_poly.type
_entity_poly.pdbx_seq_one_letter_code
_entity_poly.pdbx_strand_id
1 'polypeptide(L)'
;MPLIVRQAGYPDIIVETLAEASRRYCERRDQTGLGASTFPDATLLHEDIVAGRISYNGRIWHPIPWRPGDKPIYDNAACRGDQ
;
A
#
# COMPACT_ATOMS: atom_id res chain seq x y z
N MET A 1 16.52 4.37 -4.57
CA MET A 1 15.59 5.28 -5.30
C MET A 1 14.23 5.20 -4.65
N PRO A 2 13.50 6.32 -4.50
CA PRO A 2 12.28 6.35 -3.71
C PRO A 2 11.09 5.70 -4.43
N LEU A 3 10.17 5.17 -3.65
CA LEU A 3 8.85 4.71 -4.04
C LEU A 3 7.84 5.85 -3.84
N ILE A 4 6.78 5.86 -4.65
CA ILE A 4 5.70 6.85 -4.54
C ILE A 4 4.37 6.13 -4.32
N VAL A 5 3.69 6.45 -3.24
CA VAL A 5 2.31 6.02 -2.98
C VAL A 5 1.37 7.05 -3.58
N ARG A 6 0.78 6.73 -4.72
CA ARG A 6 -0.21 7.56 -5.42
C ARG A 6 -1.61 7.04 -5.12
N GLN A 7 -2.52 7.93 -4.75
CA GLN A 7 -3.88 7.57 -4.39
C GLN A 7 -4.83 8.64 -4.91
N ALA A 8 -5.92 8.23 -5.56
CA ALA A 8 -6.90 9.17 -6.08
C ALA A 8 -7.52 9.99 -4.95
N GLY A 9 -7.49 11.32 -5.08
CA GLY A 9 -8.03 12.25 -4.07
C GLY A 9 -7.08 12.57 -2.90
N TYR A 10 -5.84 12.07 -2.91
CA TYR A 10 -4.85 12.34 -1.87
C TYR A 10 -3.50 12.73 -2.47
N PRO A 11 -2.67 13.50 -1.73
CA PRO A 11 -1.32 13.83 -2.19
C PRO A 11 -0.43 12.59 -2.29
N ASP A 12 0.50 12.61 -3.22
CA ASP A 12 1.51 11.57 -3.42
C ASP A 12 2.44 11.50 -2.19
N ILE A 13 2.71 10.29 -1.68
CA ILE A 13 3.65 10.09 -0.57
C ILE A 13 4.94 9.49 -1.11
N ILE A 14 6.06 10.16 -0.87
CA ILE A 14 7.39 9.64 -1.20
C ILE A 14 7.89 8.82 0.00
N VAL A 15 8.27 7.57 -0.26
CA VAL A 15 8.74 6.61 0.75
C VAL A 15 9.94 5.85 0.22
N GLU A 16 10.80 5.30 1.10
CA GLU A 16 11.99 4.57 0.66
C GLU A 16 11.79 3.05 0.65
N THR A 17 10.80 2.55 1.40
CA THR A 17 10.57 1.11 1.58
C THR A 17 9.09 0.75 1.47
N LEU A 18 8.83 -0.53 1.16
CA LEU A 18 7.49 -1.11 1.14
C LEU A 18 6.80 -1.03 2.52
N ALA A 19 7.57 -1.20 3.60
CA ALA A 19 7.08 -1.08 4.95
C ALA A 19 6.58 0.34 5.25
N GLU A 20 7.36 1.36 4.86
CA GLU A 20 6.95 2.76 5.03
C GLU A 20 5.75 3.09 4.12
N ALA A 21 5.71 2.57 2.89
CA ALA A 21 4.54 2.71 2.01
C ALA A 21 3.25 2.21 2.66
N SER A 22 3.28 0.99 3.21
CA SER A 22 2.15 0.39 3.93
C SER A 22 1.80 1.20 5.18
N ARG A 23 2.81 1.65 5.95
CA ARG A 23 2.59 2.39 7.19
C ARG A 23 1.90 3.72 6.92
N ARG A 24 2.45 4.53 6.01
CA ARG A 24 1.91 5.84 5.63
C ARG A 24 0.50 5.75 5.05
N TYR A 25 0.24 4.71 4.23
CA TYR A 25 -1.10 4.43 3.73
C TYR A 25 -2.08 4.12 4.88
N CYS A 26 -1.68 3.27 5.83
CA CYS A 26 -2.51 2.91 6.97
C CYS A 26 -2.75 4.12 7.89
N GLU A 27 -1.73 4.93 8.16
CA GLU A 27 -1.87 6.16 8.95
C GLU A 27 -2.84 7.14 8.29
N ARG A 28 -2.73 7.35 6.97
CA ARG A 28 -3.67 8.19 6.23
C ARG A 28 -5.10 7.67 6.33
N ARG A 29 -5.30 6.36 6.14
CA ARG A 29 -6.60 5.71 6.29
C ARG A 29 -7.18 5.98 7.69
N ASP A 30 -6.38 5.74 8.73
CA ASP A 30 -6.78 5.98 10.12
C ASP A 30 -7.14 7.45 10.38
N GLN A 31 -6.34 8.38 9.86
CA GLN A 31 -6.59 9.83 9.96
C GLN A 31 -7.89 10.27 9.29
N THR A 32 -8.31 9.59 8.22
CA THR A 32 -9.57 9.93 7.54
C THR A 32 -10.81 9.48 8.31
N GLY A 33 -10.67 8.54 9.25
CA GLY A 33 -11.79 7.93 9.97
C GLY A 33 -12.77 7.15 9.06
N LEU A 34 -12.47 7.06 7.76
CA LEU A 34 -13.21 6.25 6.81
C LEU A 34 -12.83 4.80 7.07
N GLY A 35 -13.78 3.99 7.51
CA GLY A 35 -13.57 2.56 7.72
C GLY A 35 -12.90 1.92 6.49
N ALA A 36 -12.04 0.92 6.71
CA ALA A 36 -11.14 0.40 5.68
C ALA A 36 -11.83 -0.01 4.36
N SER A 37 -13.11 -0.39 4.40
CA SER A 37 -13.90 -0.76 3.22
C SER A 37 -14.26 0.41 2.28
N THR A 38 -14.22 1.64 2.76
CA THR A 38 -14.58 2.85 1.97
C THR A 38 -13.34 3.62 1.50
N PHE A 39 -12.17 3.30 2.08
CA PHE A 39 -10.94 3.98 1.74
C PHE A 39 -10.36 3.43 0.42
N PRO A 40 -10.09 4.29 -0.58
CA PRO A 40 -9.65 3.85 -1.89
C PRO A 40 -8.28 3.19 -1.83
N ASP A 41 -8.02 2.21 -2.69
CA ASP A 41 -6.69 1.62 -2.82
C ASP A 41 -5.66 2.64 -3.33
N ALA A 42 -4.39 2.36 -3.05
CA ALA A 42 -3.28 3.19 -3.54
C ALA A 42 -2.41 2.39 -4.51
N THR A 43 -1.81 3.09 -5.45
CA THR A 43 -0.82 2.55 -6.39
C THR A 43 0.58 2.88 -5.89
N LEU A 44 1.46 1.89 -5.88
CA LEU A 44 2.87 2.06 -5.59
C LEU A 44 3.64 2.19 -6.90
N LEU A 45 4.35 3.30 -7.07
CA LEU A 45 5.19 3.59 -8.22
C LEU A 45 6.66 3.50 -7.80
N HIS A 46 7.49 2.94 -8.68
CA HIS A 46 8.95 2.95 -8.61
C HIS A 46 9.47 3.44 -9.96
N GLU A 47 10.19 4.56 -9.98
CA GLU A 47 10.70 5.15 -11.23
C GLU A 47 9.60 5.41 -12.28
N ASP A 48 8.43 5.90 -11.85
CA ASP A 48 7.23 6.10 -12.69
C ASP A 48 6.56 4.80 -13.21
N ILE A 49 7.15 3.63 -12.91
CA ILE A 49 6.59 2.32 -13.22
C ILE A 49 5.73 1.85 -12.06
N VAL A 50 4.56 1.27 -12.35
CA VAL A 50 3.72 0.68 -11.31
C VAL A 50 4.42 -0.55 -10.72
N ALA A 51 4.95 -0.39 -9.51
CA ALA A 51 5.59 -1.45 -8.74
C ALA A 51 4.57 -2.37 -8.04
N GLY A 52 3.39 -1.84 -7.71
CA GLY A 52 2.34 -2.62 -7.07
C GLY A 52 1.11 -1.81 -6.69
N ARG A 53 0.18 -2.45 -6.00
CA ARG A 53 -1.02 -1.81 -5.43
C ARG A 53 -1.14 -2.12 -3.95
N ILE A 54 -1.47 -1.11 -3.15
CA ILE A 54 -1.73 -1.20 -1.72
C ILE A 54 -3.23 -1.36 -1.51
N SER A 55 -3.65 -2.51 -1.01
CA SER A 55 -5.05 -2.76 -0.67
C SER A 55 -5.44 -2.10 0.66
N TYR A 56 -6.74 -1.99 0.90
CA TYR A 56 -7.32 -1.42 2.13
C TYR A 56 -6.76 -1.97 3.45
N ASN A 57 -6.23 -3.19 3.47
CA ASN A 57 -5.58 -3.81 4.65
C ASN A 57 -4.10 -3.43 4.84
N GLY A 58 -3.51 -2.62 3.96
CA GLY A 58 -2.08 -2.27 3.96
C GLY A 58 -1.18 -3.28 3.25
N ARG A 59 -1.73 -4.39 2.76
CA ARG A 59 -0.99 -5.36 1.93
C ARG A 59 -0.64 -4.76 0.58
N ILE A 60 0.58 -5.02 0.13
CA ILE A 60 1.05 -4.59 -1.19
C ILE A 60 1.04 -5.81 -2.11
N TRP A 61 0.29 -5.72 -3.20
CA TRP A 61 0.14 -6.74 -4.22
C TRP A 61 0.86 -6.34 -5.49
N HIS A 62 1.16 -7.34 -6.33
CA HIS A 62 1.60 -7.07 -7.68
C HIS A 62 0.57 -6.24 -8.47
N PRO A 63 1.01 -5.47 -9.47
CA PRO A 63 0.11 -4.66 -10.30
C PRO A 63 -0.78 -5.50 -11.22
N ILE A 64 -0.51 -6.80 -11.34
CA ILE A 64 -1.35 -7.74 -12.08
C ILE A 64 -2.67 -8.05 -11.34
N PRO A 65 -3.72 -8.48 -12.06
CA PRO A 65 -4.96 -8.93 -11.44
C PRO A 65 -4.68 -10.02 -10.41
N TRP A 66 -5.14 -9.81 -9.18
CA TRP A 66 -5.01 -10.80 -8.11
C TRP A 66 -5.70 -12.11 -8.50
N ARG A 67 -5.04 -13.23 -8.20
CA ARG A 67 -5.60 -14.57 -8.32
C ARG A 67 -5.60 -15.27 -6.96
N PRO A 68 -6.57 -16.14 -6.68
CA PRO A 68 -6.56 -16.97 -5.48
C PRO A 68 -5.30 -17.84 -5.47
N GLY A 69 -4.44 -17.63 -4.46
CA GLY A 69 -3.13 -18.31 -4.31
C GLY A 69 -1.93 -17.38 -4.47
N ASP A 70 -2.11 -16.19 -5.06
CA ASP A 70 -1.05 -15.18 -5.11
C ASP A 70 -0.71 -14.67 -3.72
N LYS A 71 0.58 -14.45 -3.49
CA LYS A 71 1.10 -13.85 -2.26
C LYS A 71 1.31 -12.35 -2.47
N PRO A 72 1.02 -11.52 -1.46
CA PRO A 72 1.39 -10.12 -1.53
C PRO A 72 2.91 -9.98 -1.60
N ILE A 73 3.39 -8.95 -2.29
CA ILE A 73 4.81 -8.52 -2.28
C ILE A 73 5.21 -8.18 -0.84
N TYR A 74 4.30 -7.53 -0.11
CA TYR A 74 4.49 -7.16 1.27
C TYR A 74 3.22 -7.41 2.08
N ASP A 75 3.36 -8.17 3.16
CA ASP A 75 2.31 -8.42 4.13
C ASP A 75 2.64 -7.73 5.46
N ASN A 76 1.91 -6.65 5.75
CA ASN A 76 2.10 -5.87 6.98
C ASN A 76 1.64 -6.62 8.25
N ALA A 77 0.76 -7.62 8.13
CA ALA A 77 0.30 -8.41 9.28
C ALA A 77 1.35 -9.44 9.70
N ALA A 78 2.02 -10.08 8.74
CA ALA A 78 3.15 -10.96 8.96
C ALA A 78 4.34 -10.21 9.59
N CYS A 79 4.59 -8.96 9.15
CA CYS A 79 5.63 -8.13 9.76
C CYS A 79 5.27 -7.59 11.16
N ARG A 80 3.99 -7.58 11.57
CA ARG A 80 3.56 -7.19 12.93
C ARG A 80 3.60 -8.34 13.94
N GLY A 81 3.71 -9.59 13.48
CA GLY A 81 3.63 -10.79 14.30
C GLY A 81 4.96 -11.33 14.83
N ASP A 82 6.09 -10.69 14.50
CA ASP A 82 7.43 -11.08 14.95
C ASP A 82 7.98 -10.07 15.99
N GLN A 83 7.19 -9.81 17.04
CA GLN A 83 7.62 -9.06 18.23
C GLN A 83 7.27 -9.81 19.50
#